data_AF-A0AA38PI34-F1
#
_entry.id   AF-A0AA38PI34-F1
#
_cell.length_a   1.000
_cell.length_b   1.000
_cell.length_c   1.000
_cell.angle_alpha   90.00
_cell.angle_beta   90.00
_cell.angle_gamma   90.00
#
_symmetry.space_group_name_H-M   'P 1'
#
loop_
_entity.id
_entity.type
_entity.pdbx_description
1 polymer ?
#
loop_
_entity_poly.entity_id
_entity_poly.type
_entity_poly.pdbx_seq_one_letter_code
_entity_poly.pdbx_strand_id
1 'polypeptide(L)'
;MNAFINSILGYKPSQTDNGSGILGHVSGYYGCVEAQGRGTLHCHMLIWVVGGLNPDEIKQCVQCDDGVAFRERLIAFLDDTISSSIIPDPIPDQSGVQSAQFHPCSVRGPYIPTVPDIESEKVVQKDRHFLSKCCQTHKHTATCYKYWRGPPDPRTCRFELDVTNVNGTTFFDEDTGELHLRKLDGLVNDFNETILAAVRCNMDLKFIGSGASAKAVMYYITDYITKSQLKAHVAYAALELAVKRLEPSIDDNDPLTVKAKRLLQRCAYAMINQQELSAQQVASYLLDFGDHFTSHSYNNLYWTSFESYVNDFEPLADSPFTQRERSTTPDDENLSGDSFNDTTLPASSDGVVQAEVNGAATISQFSGANEEITVKISSDQVVSVVPSQLEDYLCRNSKLEMLCV
;
A
#
# COMPACT_ATOMS: atom_id res chain seq x y z
N MET A 1 -6.19 10.73 11.52
CA MET A 1 -4.90 10.90 10.82
C MET A 1 -4.42 12.35 10.80
N ASN A 2 -5.28 13.36 10.56
CA ASN A 2 -4.86 14.77 10.52
C ASN A 2 -4.06 15.26 11.74
N ALA A 3 -4.43 14.85 12.96
CA ALA A 3 -3.65 15.17 14.16
C ALA A 3 -2.25 14.54 14.16
N PHE A 4 -2.11 13.33 13.60
CA PHE A 4 -0.82 12.68 13.43
C PHE A 4 0.04 13.43 12.40
N ILE A 5 -0.53 13.80 11.25
CA ILE A 5 0.18 14.59 10.22
C ILE A 5 0.64 15.95 10.78
N ASN A 6 -0.25 16.67 11.44
CA ASN A 6 0.06 18.01 11.96
C ASN A 6 1.06 17.98 13.14
N SER A 7 0.88 17.05 14.09
CA SER A 7 1.60 17.08 15.36
C SER A 7 2.82 16.15 15.40
N ILE A 8 2.77 15.02 14.69
CA ILE A 8 3.85 14.01 14.70
C ILE A 8 4.76 14.19 13.49
N LEU A 9 4.19 14.37 12.30
CA LEU A 9 4.98 14.68 11.09
C LEU A 9 5.38 16.14 10.99
N GLY A 10 4.75 17.02 11.78
CA GLY A 10 5.04 18.47 11.75
C GLY A 10 4.61 19.16 10.46
N TYR A 11 3.81 18.49 9.61
CA TYR A 11 3.41 19.01 8.30
C TYR A 11 2.09 19.77 8.40
N LYS A 12 2.08 21.03 7.98
CA LYS A 12 0.89 21.89 7.98
C LYS A 12 0.69 22.46 6.57
N PRO A 13 -0.32 22.01 5.82
CA PRO A 13 -0.52 22.41 4.42
C PRO A 13 -0.62 23.93 4.18
N SER A 14 -1.02 24.70 5.21
CA SER A 14 -1.24 26.15 5.14
C SER A 14 -0.08 27.00 5.63
N GLN A 15 1.04 26.40 6.07
CA GLN A 15 2.21 27.13 6.56
C GLN A 15 3.41 26.89 5.65
N THR A 16 4.11 27.96 5.27
CA THR A 16 5.33 27.89 4.45
C THR A 16 6.54 27.36 5.21
N ASP A 17 6.45 27.31 6.54
CA ASP A 17 7.48 26.79 7.43
C ASP A 17 6.88 25.60 8.20
N ASN A 18 7.01 24.41 7.62
CA ASN A 18 6.65 23.17 8.30
C ASN A 18 7.63 22.97 9.47
N GLY A 19 7.10 22.61 10.63
CA GLY A 19 7.94 22.30 11.79
C GLY A 19 8.75 21.02 11.54
N SER A 20 9.82 20.83 12.32
CA SER A 20 10.50 19.53 12.34
C SER A 20 9.58 18.48 12.98
N GLY A 21 9.19 17.48 12.21
CA GLY A 21 8.49 16.30 12.71
C GLY A 21 9.43 15.29 13.35
N ILE A 22 8.85 14.22 13.90
CA ILE A 22 9.62 13.13 14.53
C ILE A 22 10.49 12.35 13.54
N LEU A 23 10.14 12.39 12.26
CA LEU A 23 10.90 11.75 11.17
C LEU A 23 11.81 12.76 10.45
N GLY A 24 12.00 13.96 11.01
CA GLY A 24 12.67 15.08 10.36
C GLY A 24 11.69 16.07 9.71
N HIS A 25 12.23 16.97 8.88
CA HIS A 25 11.42 17.98 8.20
C HIS A 25 10.72 17.36 6.99
N VAL A 26 9.40 17.20 7.05
CA VAL A 26 8.61 16.53 6.01
C VAL A 26 8.32 17.50 4.86
N SER A 27 8.70 17.13 3.63
CA SER A 27 8.38 17.87 2.40
C SER A 27 7.10 17.39 1.72
N GLY A 28 6.70 16.14 1.97
CA GLY A 28 5.50 15.58 1.38
C GLY A 28 5.09 14.26 2.02
N TYR A 29 3.85 13.87 1.80
CA TYR A 29 3.31 12.57 2.16
C TYR A 29 2.15 12.17 1.25
N TYR A 30 1.91 10.86 1.19
CA TYR A 30 0.71 10.24 0.66
C TYR A 30 0.34 9.08 1.58
N GLY A 31 -0.92 8.97 1.98
CA GLY A 31 -1.41 7.81 2.73
C GLY A 31 -2.76 7.34 2.23
N CYS A 32 -3.01 6.03 2.29
CA CYS A 32 -4.29 5.42 1.98
C CYS A 32 -4.76 4.54 3.15
N VAL A 33 -6.05 4.53 3.40
CA VAL A 33 -6.71 3.75 4.43
C VAL A 33 -7.47 2.60 3.78
N GLU A 34 -7.09 1.37 4.11
CA GLU A 34 -7.84 0.17 3.74
C GLU A 34 -8.48 -0.47 4.96
N ALA A 35 -9.57 -1.21 4.75
CA ALA A 35 -10.02 -2.17 5.75
C ALA A 35 -9.38 -3.52 5.52
N GLN A 36 -8.72 -4.01 6.56
CA GLN A 36 -8.19 -5.36 6.54
C GLN A 36 -9.32 -6.39 6.57
N GLY A 37 -9.03 -7.65 6.24
CA GLY A 37 -10.02 -8.72 6.21
C GLY A 37 -10.75 -9.01 7.53
N ARG A 38 -10.37 -8.36 8.64
CA ARG A 38 -11.03 -8.41 9.95
C ARG A 38 -11.84 -7.14 10.27
N GLY A 39 -11.97 -6.22 9.30
CA GLY A 39 -12.71 -4.97 9.42
C GLY A 39 -11.97 -3.81 10.12
N THR A 40 -10.76 -4.03 10.61
CA THR A 40 -9.91 -2.97 11.18
C THR A 40 -9.33 -2.08 10.10
N LEU A 41 -9.36 -0.77 10.33
CA LEU A 41 -8.74 0.20 9.42
C LEU A 41 -7.22 0.17 9.57
N HIS A 42 -6.52 0.23 8.44
CA HIS A 42 -5.08 0.22 8.35
C HIS A 42 -4.64 1.30 7.38
N CYS A 43 -3.56 2.01 7.72
CA CYS A 43 -3.04 3.11 6.90
C CYS A 43 -1.67 2.73 6.36
N HIS A 44 -1.52 2.74 5.03
CA HIS A 44 -0.22 2.68 4.37
C HIS A 44 0.18 4.09 3.97
N MET A 45 1.41 4.51 4.24
CA MET A 45 1.80 5.90 4.04
C MET A 45 3.26 6.02 3.62
N LEU A 46 3.49 6.84 2.59
CA LEU A 46 4.79 7.32 2.16
C LEU A 46 5.03 8.72 2.70
N ILE A 47 6.25 8.97 3.15
CA ILE A 47 6.66 10.24 3.75
C ILE A 47 7.98 10.62 3.12
N TRP A 48 8.02 11.82 2.55
CA TRP A 48 9.23 12.42 1.99
C TRP A 48 9.76 13.44 2.98
N VAL A 49 11.05 13.33 3.27
CA VAL A 49 11.77 14.24 4.17
C VAL A 49 12.70 15.13 3.35
N VAL A 50 12.85 16.39 3.74
CA VAL A 50 13.79 17.32 3.11
C VAL A 50 15.20 16.79 3.26
N GLY A 51 15.94 16.78 2.16
CA GLY A 51 17.26 16.15 2.09
C GLY A 51 17.20 14.62 1.94
N GLY A 52 16.00 14.03 1.79
CA GLY A 52 15.82 12.65 1.34
C GLY A 52 16.26 12.54 -0.12
N LEU A 53 17.52 12.21 -0.31
CA LEU A 53 18.12 11.98 -1.62
C LEU A 53 17.48 10.76 -2.30
N ASN A 54 17.52 10.73 -3.63
CA ASN A 54 17.12 9.53 -4.35
C ASN A 54 18.04 8.36 -3.95
N PRO A 55 17.55 7.11 -3.97
CA PRO A 55 18.36 5.96 -3.61
C PRO A 55 19.72 5.86 -4.33
N ASP A 56 19.76 6.19 -5.62
CA ASP A 56 21.00 6.19 -6.39
C ASP A 56 21.96 7.30 -5.93
N GLU A 57 21.44 8.45 -5.54
CA GLU A 57 22.22 9.56 -4.97
C GLU A 57 22.75 9.20 -3.58
N ILE A 58 21.93 8.55 -2.73
CA ILE A 58 22.38 8.01 -1.44
C ILE A 58 23.55 7.06 -1.67
N LYS A 59 23.41 6.10 -2.59
CA LYS A 59 24.46 5.14 -2.92
C LYS A 59 25.74 5.84 -3.40
N GLN A 60 25.63 6.82 -4.28
CA GLN A 60 26.77 7.62 -4.74
C GLN A 60 27.45 8.38 -3.60
N CYS A 61 26.69 9.02 -2.72
CA CYS A 61 27.24 9.72 -1.55
C CYS A 61 27.93 8.78 -0.56
N VAL A 62 27.38 7.58 -0.37
CA VAL A 62 27.94 6.53 0.50
C VAL A 62 29.24 5.97 -0.05
N GLN A 63 29.34 5.79 -1.37
CA GLN A 63 30.49 5.21 -2.06
C GLN A 63 31.60 6.22 -2.40
N CYS A 64 31.33 7.53 -2.31
CA CYS A 64 32.34 8.57 -2.50
C CYS A 64 33.39 8.53 -1.37
N ASP A 65 34.66 8.78 -1.70
CA ASP A 65 35.79 8.75 -0.74
C ASP A 65 35.59 9.72 0.44
N ASP A 66 34.94 10.86 0.21
CA ASP A 66 34.60 11.86 1.24
C ASP A 66 33.24 11.59 1.95
N GLY A 67 32.61 10.46 1.64
CA GLY A 67 31.25 10.10 2.07
C GLY A 67 31.11 9.72 3.54
N VAL A 68 32.21 9.55 4.28
CA VAL A 68 32.22 9.08 5.68
C VAL A 68 31.27 9.91 6.55
N ALA A 69 31.38 11.23 6.50
CA ALA A 69 30.56 12.12 7.32
C ALA A 69 29.06 12.04 6.96
N PHE A 70 28.72 11.76 5.70
CA PHE A 70 27.34 11.54 5.28
C PHE A 70 26.81 10.21 5.83
N ARG A 71 27.59 9.13 5.71
CA ARG A 71 27.24 7.79 6.23
C ARG A 71 26.96 7.83 7.73
N GLU A 72 27.85 8.45 8.50
CA GLU A 72 27.71 8.56 9.96
C GLU A 72 26.45 9.33 10.36
N ARG A 73 26.15 10.45 9.68
CA ARG A 73 24.93 11.22 9.95
C ARG A 73 23.65 10.45 9.59
N LEU A 74 23.65 9.74 8.46
CA LEU A 74 22.50 8.95 8.04
C LEU A 74 22.27 7.77 9.00
N ILE A 75 23.33 7.06 9.39
CA ILE A 75 23.25 5.99 10.40
C ILE A 75 22.70 6.52 11.71
N ALA A 76 23.26 7.63 12.23
CA ALA A 76 22.81 8.22 13.48
C ALA A 76 21.34 8.65 13.43
N PHE A 77 20.90 9.24 12.31
CA PHE A 77 19.50 9.61 12.11
C PHE A 77 18.58 8.38 12.11
N LEU A 78 18.94 7.30 11.43
CA LEU A 78 18.13 6.09 11.35
C LEU A 78 18.08 5.32 12.68
N ASP A 79 19.21 5.22 13.37
CA ASP A 79 19.28 4.56 14.68
C ASP A 79 18.51 5.32 15.77
N ASP A 80 18.40 6.65 15.67
CA ASP A 80 17.57 7.50 16.55
C ASP A 80 16.07 7.40 16.20
N THR A 81 15.75 7.27 14.91
CA THR A 81 14.37 7.29 14.41
C THR A 81 13.68 5.93 14.52
N ILE A 82 14.41 4.83 14.31
CA ILE A 82 13.87 3.48 14.16
C ILE A 82 14.31 2.59 15.33
N SER A 83 13.33 2.13 16.11
CA SER A 83 13.49 1.11 17.14
C SER A 83 13.15 -0.27 16.58
N SER A 84 13.99 -1.26 16.92
CA SER A 84 13.86 -2.65 16.48
C SER A 84 13.85 -3.65 17.65
N SER A 85 13.50 -3.19 18.85
CA SER A 85 13.43 -4.00 20.07
C SER A 85 12.33 -3.54 21.00
N ILE A 86 11.96 -4.40 21.95
CA ILE A 86 11.05 -4.04 23.03
C ILE A 86 11.69 -2.99 23.93
N ILE A 87 10.92 -1.94 24.22
CA ILE A 87 11.34 -0.86 25.11
C ILE A 87 11.51 -1.46 26.52
N PRO A 88 12.64 -1.22 27.23
CA PRO A 88 12.86 -1.80 28.56
C PRO A 88 11.78 -1.38 29.57
N ASP A 89 11.38 -2.29 30.48
CA ASP A 89 10.52 -1.96 31.61
C ASP A 89 11.37 -1.32 32.72
N PRO A 90 11.16 -0.03 33.06
CA PRO A 90 11.99 0.66 34.05
C PRO A 90 11.65 0.28 35.50
N ILE A 91 10.49 -0.33 35.74
CA ILE A 91 9.99 -0.67 37.09
C ILE A 91 9.24 -2.02 37.10
N PRO A 92 9.91 -3.17 36.84
CA PRO A 92 9.26 -4.46 36.60
C PRO A 92 8.28 -4.90 37.69
N ASP A 93 8.60 -4.61 38.95
CA ASP A 93 7.84 -5.08 40.12
C ASP A 93 6.59 -4.25 40.43
N GLN A 94 6.32 -3.17 39.71
CA GLN A 94 5.18 -2.28 39.96
C GLN A 94 4.14 -2.32 38.84
N SER A 95 2.91 -2.76 39.11
CA SER A 95 1.78 -2.75 38.18
C SER A 95 1.02 -1.42 38.19
N GLY A 96 1.70 -0.34 37.80
CA GLY A 96 1.16 1.03 37.90
C GLY A 96 0.36 1.57 36.70
N VAL A 97 0.38 0.90 35.54
CA VAL A 97 -0.23 1.42 34.29
C VAL A 97 -1.41 0.57 33.80
N GLN A 98 -2.40 1.20 33.17
CA GLN A 98 -3.57 0.50 32.64
C GLN A 98 -3.20 -0.51 31.55
N SER A 99 -2.16 -0.24 30.76
CA SER A 99 -1.64 -1.13 29.72
C SER A 99 -1.00 -2.42 30.26
N ALA A 100 -0.74 -2.50 31.57
CA ALA A 100 -0.35 -3.75 32.24
C ALA A 100 -1.57 -4.65 32.52
N GLN A 101 -2.77 -4.08 32.63
CA GLN A 101 -4.00 -4.77 33.03
C GLN A 101 -4.91 -5.06 31.85
N PHE A 102 -4.97 -4.15 30.88
CA PHE A 102 -5.81 -4.22 29.70
C PHE A 102 -4.97 -4.19 28.44
N HIS A 103 -5.57 -4.53 27.29
CA HIS A 103 -4.90 -4.41 26.01
C HIS A 103 -4.41 -2.97 25.81
N PRO A 104 -3.11 -2.72 25.54
CA PRO A 104 -2.57 -1.36 25.47
C PRO A 104 -3.27 -0.43 24.47
N CYS A 105 -3.79 -0.99 23.37
CA CYS A 105 -4.56 -0.24 22.36
C CYS A 105 -5.98 0.14 22.80
N SER A 106 -6.53 -0.46 23.86
CA SER A 106 -7.90 -0.19 24.33
C SER A 106 -7.95 0.82 25.48
N VAL A 107 -6.81 1.31 25.95
CA VAL A 107 -6.70 2.25 27.07
C VAL A 107 -6.00 3.53 26.62
N ARG A 108 -6.31 4.63 27.30
CA ARG A 108 -5.56 5.87 27.11
C ARG A 108 -4.18 5.73 27.74
N GLY A 109 -3.19 6.35 27.10
CA GLY A 109 -1.86 6.47 27.68
C GLY A 109 -1.86 7.24 29.00
N PRO A 110 -0.79 7.13 29.79
CA PRO A 110 -0.63 7.90 31.01
C PRO A 110 -0.62 9.41 30.69
N TYR A 111 -1.00 10.20 31.69
CA TYR A 111 -0.90 11.65 31.60
C TYR A 111 0.57 12.06 31.54
N ILE A 112 0.92 12.90 30.55
CA ILE A 112 2.27 13.46 30.41
C ILE A 112 2.21 14.91 30.91
N PRO A 113 2.81 15.22 32.08
CA PRO A 113 2.85 16.59 32.58
C PRO A 113 3.73 17.47 31.68
N THR A 114 3.45 18.78 31.66
CA THR A 114 4.22 19.75 30.86
C THR A 114 5.70 19.77 31.22
N VAL A 115 6.02 19.51 32.49
CA VAL A 115 7.38 19.29 32.98
C VAL A 115 7.43 17.87 33.53
N PRO A 116 8.03 16.91 32.80
CA PRO A 116 8.21 15.54 33.27
C PRO A 116 9.09 15.50 34.52
N ASP A 117 8.65 14.74 35.52
CA ASP A 117 9.51 14.25 36.59
C ASP A 117 9.91 12.79 36.34
N ILE A 118 10.92 12.31 37.07
CA ILE A 118 11.48 10.96 36.92
C ILE A 118 10.39 9.87 37.06
N GLU A 119 9.41 10.07 37.94
CA GLU A 119 8.36 9.07 38.17
C GLU A 119 7.36 9.05 37.01
N SER A 120 6.97 10.21 36.49
CA SER A 120 6.13 10.32 35.30
C SER A 120 6.81 9.73 34.06
N GLU A 121 8.12 9.91 33.90
CA GLU A 121 8.89 9.30 32.82
C GLU A 121 8.90 7.77 32.92
N LYS A 122 9.13 7.21 34.12
CA LYS A 122 9.06 5.76 34.35
C LYS A 122 7.68 5.20 34.03
N VAL A 123 6.61 5.91 34.40
CA VAL A 123 5.22 5.51 34.11
C VAL A 123 4.96 5.52 32.60
N VAL A 124 5.39 6.57 31.88
CA VAL A 124 5.28 6.66 30.42
C VAL A 124 6.07 5.56 29.73
N GLN A 125 7.32 5.33 30.14
CA GLN A 125 8.16 4.29 29.57
C GLN A 125 7.60 2.89 29.86
N LYS A 126 7.03 2.65 31.04
CA LYS A 126 6.34 1.38 31.35
C LYS A 126 5.12 1.16 30.43
N ASP A 127 4.34 2.19 30.16
CA ASP A 127 3.24 2.09 29.19
C ASP A 127 3.75 1.77 27.78
N ARG A 128 4.84 2.41 27.35
CA ARG A 128 5.52 2.13 26.08
C ARG A 128 6.12 0.72 26.00
N HIS A 129 6.61 0.17 27.12
CA HIS A 129 7.04 -1.23 27.21
C HIS A 129 5.89 -2.18 26.84
N PHE A 130 4.72 -2.01 27.46
CA PHE A 130 3.57 -2.86 27.16
C PHE A 130 3.04 -2.64 25.74
N LEU A 131 3.03 -1.41 25.24
CA LEU A 131 2.68 -1.12 23.85
C LEU A 131 3.62 -1.84 22.87
N SER A 132 4.94 -1.69 23.01
CA SER A 132 5.91 -2.32 22.09
C SER A 132 5.82 -3.84 22.17
N LYS A 133 5.73 -4.39 23.38
CA LYS A 133 5.57 -5.83 23.60
C LYS A 133 4.27 -6.41 23.03
N CYS A 134 3.17 -5.67 23.14
CA CYS A 134 1.87 -6.16 22.68
C CYS A 134 1.66 -5.92 21.18
N CYS A 135 2.12 -4.78 20.66
CA CYS A 135 1.80 -4.33 19.31
C CYS A 135 2.89 -4.65 18.29
N GLN A 136 4.16 -4.74 18.71
CA GLN A 136 5.29 -4.91 17.78
C GLN A 136 5.92 -6.29 17.82
N THR A 137 5.68 -7.09 18.86
CA THR A 137 6.13 -8.49 18.88
C THR A 137 5.32 -9.34 17.92
N HIS A 138 6.01 -9.92 16.97
CA HIS A 138 5.47 -10.89 16.04
C HIS A 138 5.21 -12.23 16.72
N LYS A 139 4.08 -12.84 16.36
CA LYS A 139 3.77 -14.24 16.68
C LYS A 139 3.46 -14.94 15.39
N HIS A 140 4.24 -15.95 15.02
CA HIS A 140 3.99 -16.66 13.78
C HIS A 140 2.60 -17.30 13.79
N THR A 141 1.86 -17.06 12.71
CA THR A 141 0.56 -17.70 12.46
C THR A 141 0.59 -18.36 11.09
N ALA A 142 -0.52 -18.99 10.67
CA ALA A 142 -0.62 -19.59 9.34
C ALA A 142 -0.32 -18.59 8.20
N THR A 143 -0.58 -17.29 8.38
CA THR A 143 -0.29 -16.27 7.36
C THR A 143 1.20 -16.10 7.10
N CYS A 144 2.05 -16.34 8.10
CA CYS A 144 3.51 -16.26 7.97
C CYS A 144 4.05 -17.29 6.98
N TYR A 145 3.34 -18.41 6.85
CA TYR A 145 3.74 -19.53 6.01
C TYR A 145 2.83 -19.69 4.78
N LYS A 146 2.07 -18.64 4.40
CA LYS A 146 1.14 -18.67 3.26
C LYS A 146 1.82 -19.18 1.97
N TYR A 147 3.10 -18.87 1.77
CA TYR A 147 3.86 -19.22 0.58
C TYR A 147 4.84 -20.38 0.78
N TRP A 148 4.83 -21.01 1.95
CA TRP A 148 5.71 -22.15 2.21
C TRP A 148 5.26 -23.36 1.38
N ARG A 149 6.15 -23.88 0.54
CA ARG A 149 5.86 -24.96 -0.43
C ARG A 149 5.90 -26.37 0.18
N GLY A 150 6.21 -26.47 1.48
CA GLY A 150 6.37 -27.75 2.17
C GLY A 150 7.82 -28.26 2.12
N PRO A 151 8.10 -29.40 2.78
CA PRO A 151 9.44 -29.99 2.76
C PRO A 151 9.90 -30.35 1.33
N PRO A 152 11.19 -30.18 0.99
CA PRO A 152 12.32 -29.90 1.87
C PRO A 152 12.52 -28.42 2.24
N ASP A 153 11.71 -27.50 1.71
CA ASP A 153 11.90 -26.08 1.95
C ASP A 153 11.70 -25.75 3.45
N PRO A 154 12.56 -24.92 4.05
CA PRO A 154 12.38 -24.50 5.43
C PRO A 154 11.14 -23.60 5.57
N ARG A 155 10.50 -23.65 6.74
CA ARG A 155 9.45 -22.68 7.09
C ARG A 155 10.08 -21.32 7.34
N THR A 156 10.02 -20.44 6.37
CA THR A 156 10.44 -19.05 6.52
C THR A 156 9.22 -18.16 6.74
N CYS A 157 9.36 -17.18 7.64
CA CYS A 157 8.32 -16.18 7.84
C CYS A 157 8.30 -15.25 6.61
N ARG A 158 7.15 -15.11 5.96
CA ARG A 158 6.94 -14.16 4.85
C ARG A 158 7.37 -12.73 5.19
N PHE A 159 7.28 -12.34 6.45
CA PHE A 159 7.66 -11.00 6.92
C PHE A 159 9.13 -10.88 7.32
N GLU A 160 9.92 -11.95 7.12
CA GLU A 160 11.36 -12.00 7.48
C GLU A 160 11.64 -11.78 8.97
N LEU A 161 10.64 -12.04 9.83
CA LEU A 161 10.75 -11.97 11.27
C LEU A 161 11.11 -13.33 11.84
N ASP A 162 12.33 -13.45 12.35
CA ASP A 162 12.89 -14.67 12.93
C ASP A 162 13.82 -14.31 14.09
N VAL A 163 13.90 -15.16 15.11
CA VAL A 163 14.78 -14.95 16.28
C VAL A 163 16.27 -14.85 15.91
N THR A 164 16.65 -15.41 14.77
CA THR A 164 18.02 -15.38 14.24
C THR A 164 18.31 -14.13 13.42
N ASN A 165 17.29 -13.36 13.01
CA ASN A 165 17.45 -12.14 12.24
C ASN A 165 17.83 -10.98 13.16
N VAL A 166 19.07 -10.98 13.63
CA VAL A 166 19.61 -9.95 14.52
C VAL A 166 20.88 -9.34 13.93
N ASN A 167 20.98 -8.03 14.02
CA ASN A 167 22.13 -7.24 13.60
C ASN A 167 22.39 -6.14 14.64
N GLY A 168 23.55 -6.16 15.28
CA GLY A 168 23.86 -5.27 16.40
C GLY A 168 24.08 -3.80 16.02
N THR A 169 24.36 -3.51 14.74
CA THR A 169 24.76 -2.18 14.28
C THR A 169 24.21 -1.88 12.89
N THR A 170 23.88 -0.61 12.63
CA THR A 170 23.54 -0.17 11.28
C THR A 170 24.83 0.07 10.48
N PHE A 171 24.95 -0.49 9.28
CA PHE A 171 26.14 -0.34 8.44
C PHE A 171 25.80 -0.39 6.94
N PHE A 172 26.72 0.11 6.11
CA PHE A 172 26.66 -0.05 4.66
C PHE A 172 27.58 -1.19 4.23
N ASP A 173 27.08 -2.07 3.38
CA ASP A 173 27.89 -3.09 2.72
C ASP A 173 28.79 -2.42 1.68
N GLU A 174 30.10 -2.62 1.79
CA GLU A 174 31.09 -1.91 0.97
C GLU A 174 31.05 -2.34 -0.51
N ASP A 175 30.72 -3.60 -0.78
CA ASP A 175 30.73 -4.18 -2.12
C ASP A 175 29.47 -3.79 -2.92
N THR A 176 28.32 -3.82 -2.25
CA THR A 176 27.00 -3.60 -2.85
C THR A 176 26.51 -2.16 -2.70
N GLY A 177 26.98 -1.45 -1.67
CA GLY A 177 26.48 -0.14 -1.24
C GLY A 177 25.11 -0.22 -0.54
N GLU A 178 24.65 -1.41 -0.15
CA GLU A 178 23.35 -1.60 0.51
C GLU A 178 23.41 -1.25 1.99
N LEU A 179 22.31 -0.71 2.52
CA LEU A 179 22.18 -0.34 3.93
C LEU A 179 21.56 -1.48 4.72
N HIS A 180 22.26 -1.96 5.74
CA HIS A 180 21.77 -2.91 6.72
C HIS A 180 21.44 -2.20 8.03
N LEU A 181 20.16 -2.17 8.39
CA LEU A 181 19.71 -1.57 9.65
C LEU A 181 20.04 -2.46 10.85
N ARG A 182 20.28 -1.82 11.99
CA ARG A 182 20.38 -2.47 13.29
C ARG A 182 19.05 -3.14 13.65
N LYS A 183 19.11 -4.44 13.90
CA LYS A 183 17.99 -5.29 14.31
C LYS A 183 18.31 -5.94 15.65
N LEU A 184 17.84 -5.34 16.74
CA LEU A 184 18.14 -5.85 18.09
C LEU A 184 17.26 -7.04 18.51
N ASP A 185 16.04 -7.12 17.99
CA ASP A 185 15.13 -8.24 18.20
C ASP A 185 14.48 -8.62 16.87
N GLY A 186 14.84 -9.79 16.33
CA GLY A 186 14.36 -10.25 15.02
C GLY A 186 12.88 -10.63 14.98
N LEU A 187 12.18 -10.69 16.13
CA LEU A 187 10.73 -10.88 16.19
C LEU A 187 9.96 -9.57 16.39
N VAL A 188 10.63 -8.42 16.41
CA VAL A 188 9.99 -7.11 16.60
C VAL A 188 9.98 -6.36 15.28
N ASN A 189 8.84 -5.80 14.88
CA ASN A 189 8.79 -4.91 13.71
C ASN A 189 9.65 -3.67 13.94
N ASP A 190 10.07 -3.02 12.86
CA ASP A 190 10.72 -1.71 12.98
C ASP A 190 9.64 -0.65 13.22
N PHE A 191 9.83 0.19 14.23
CA PHE A 191 8.82 1.18 14.65
C PHE A 191 9.47 2.46 15.17
N ASN A 192 8.69 3.53 15.34
CA ASN A 192 9.12 4.71 16.08
C ASN A 192 8.37 4.78 17.41
N GLU A 193 9.09 4.98 18.52
CA GLU A 193 8.50 4.93 19.86
C GLU A 193 7.45 6.02 20.10
N THR A 194 7.69 7.23 19.57
CA THR A 194 6.77 8.36 19.70
C THR A 194 5.52 8.15 18.87
N ILE A 195 5.67 7.64 17.63
CA ILE A 195 4.52 7.24 16.81
C ILE A 195 3.70 6.18 17.53
N LEU A 196 4.35 5.11 18.01
CA LEU A 196 3.69 4.03 18.74
C LEU A 196 2.92 4.53 19.98
N ALA A 197 3.51 5.44 20.76
CA ALA A 197 2.83 6.04 21.91
C ALA A 197 1.59 6.87 21.51
N ALA A 198 1.65 7.56 20.35
CA ALA A 198 0.58 8.41 19.86
C ALA A 198 -0.58 7.62 19.22
N VAL A 199 -0.28 6.64 18.35
CA VAL A 199 -1.30 5.87 17.63
C VAL A 199 -1.75 4.61 18.37
N ARG A 200 -0.90 4.09 19.27
CA ARG A 200 -1.15 2.92 20.11
C ARG A 200 -1.61 1.69 19.32
N CYS A 201 -1.02 1.44 18.15
CA CYS A 201 -1.29 0.26 17.34
C CYS A 201 0.00 -0.28 16.73
N ASN A 202 -0.08 -1.49 16.16
CA ASN A 202 1.01 -2.06 15.39
C ASN A 202 1.41 -1.10 14.25
N MET A 203 2.71 -1.04 13.95
CA MET A 203 3.25 -0.28 12.84
C MET A 203 4.49 -1.00 12.27
N ASP A 204 4.83 -0.68 11.03
CA ASP A 204 6.03 -1.15 10.36
C ASP A 204 6.65 0.05 9.64
N LEU A 205 7.77 0.56 10.17
CA LEU A 205 8.46 1.73 9.66
C LEU A 205 9.70 1.29 8.89
N LYS A 206 9.74 1.57 7.60
CA LYS A 206 10.85 1.20 6.72
C LYS A 206 11.48 2.43 6.08
N PHE A 207 12.81 2.49 6.14
CA PHE A 207 13.58 3.44 5.35
C PHE A 207 13.75 2.93 3.91
N ILE A 208 13.44 3.77 2.93
CA ILE A 208 13.56 3.42 1.51
C ILE A 208 14.88 3.97 0.98
N GLY A 209 15.95 3.18 1.13
CA GLY A 209 17.31 3.59 0.77
C GLY A 209 17.83 3.07 -0.58
N SER A 210 17.11 2.14 -1.23
CA SER A 210 17.53 1.53 -2.51
C SER A 210 16.44 1.67 -3.59
N GLY A 211 16.86 1.74 -4.87
CA GLY A 211 15.91 1.81 -5.99
C GLY A 211 15.02 0.57 -6.10
N ALA A 212 15.56 -0.60 -5.76
CA ALA A 212 14.79 -1.85 -5.68
C ALA A 212 13.72 -1.79 -4.58
N SER A 213 14.09 -1.32 -3.38
CA SER A 213 13.14 -1.12 -2.28
C SER A 213 12.07 -0.08 -2.64
N ALA A 214 12.45 1.01 -3.29
CA ALA A 214 11.50 2.03 -3.75
C ALA A 214 10.49 1.44 -4.74
N LYS A 215 10.96 0.71 -5.75
CA LYS A 215 10.10 0.05 -6.74
C LYS A 215 9.16 -0.97 -6.09
N ALA A 216 9.68 -1.81 -5.18
CA ALA A 216 8.87 -2.78 -4.45
C ALA A 216 7.78 -2.12 -3.60
N VAL A 217 8.11 -1.05 -2.87
CA VAL A 217 7.13 -0.30 -2.07
C VAL A 217 6.08 0.37 -2.96
N MET A 218 6.47 0.92 -4.12
CA MET A 218 5.51 1.51 -5.06
C MET A 218 4.51 0.47 -5.56
N TYR A 219 4.95 -0.73 -5.94
CA TYR A 219 4.02 -1.81 -6.32
C TYR A 219 3.14 -2.24 -5.16
N TYR A 220 3.72 -2.41 -3.97
CA TYR A 220 3.00 -2.79 -2.77
C TYR A 220 1.86 -1.80 -2.47
N ILE A 221 2.17 -0.51 -2.38
CA ILE A 221 1.18 0.54 -2.10
C ILE A 221 0.16 0.66 -3.22
N THR A 222 0.58 0.54 -4.48
CA THR A 222 -0.35 0.55 -5.62
C THR A 222 -1.37 -0.58 -5.49
N ASP A 223 -0.95 -1.81 -5.15
CA ASP A 223 -1.85 -2.94 -4.92
C ASP A 223 -2.89 -2.64 -3.84
N TYR A 224 -2.50 -1.94 -2.76
CA TYR A 224 -3.45 -1.51 -1.73
C TYR A 224 -4.40 -0.40 -2.17
N ILE A 225 -3.92 0.55 -2.97
CA ILE A 225 -4.78 1.62 -3.53
C ILE A 225 -5.79 1.01 -4.51
N THR A 226 -5.36 0.06 -5.35
CA THR A 226 -6.18 -0.55 -6.40
C THR A 226 -6.93 -1.79 -5.93
N LYS A 227 -6.84 -2.13 -4.64
CA LYS A 227 -7.40 -3.38 -4.11
C LYS A 227 -8.91 -3.42 -4.26
N SER A 228 -9.40 -4.35 -5.07
CA SER A 228 -10.83 -4.57 -5.25
C SER A 228 -11.47 -4.96 -3.91
N GLN A 229 -12.54 -4.25 -3.51
CA GLN A 229 -13.22 -4.55 -2.25
C GLN A 229 -14.05 -5.86 -2.29
N LEU A 230 -14.31 -6.41 -3.47
CA LEU A 230 -15.14 -7.62 -3.63
C LEU A 230 -14.29 -8.89 -3.59
N LYS A 231 -14.36 -9.66 -2.50
CA LYS A 231 -13.75 -10.98 -2.43
C LYS A 231 -14.65 -12.03 -3.08
N ALA A 232 -14.05 -13.02 -3.75
CA ALA A 232 -14.79 -14.05 -4.48
C ALA A 232 -15.87 -14.78 -3.64
N HIS A 233 -15.65 -15.03 -2.34
CA HIS A 233 -16.67 -15.67 -1.49
C HIS A 233 -17.90 -14.78 -1.23
N VAL A 234 -17.74 -13.45 -1.20
CA VAL A 234 -18.86 -12.50 -1.13
C VAL A 234 -19.64 -12.53 -2.44
N ALA A 235 -18.93 -12.61 -3.57
CA ALA A 235 -19.54 -12.82 -4.88
C ALA A 235 -20.31 -14.14 -4.94
N TYR A 236 -19.75 -15.24 -4.43
CA TYR A 236 -20.42 -16.55 -4.40
C TYR A 236 -21.63 -16.58 -3.46
N ALA A 237 -21.57 -15.94 -2.29
CA ALA A 237 -22.72 -15.84 -1.39
C ALA A 237 -23.84 -14.98 -2.00
N ALA A 238 -23.50 -13.88 -2.68
CA ALA A 238 -24.45 -13.05 -3.42
C ALA A 238 -25.06 -13.82 -4.61
N LEU A 239 -24.25 -14.63 -5.31
CA LEU A 239 -24.70 -15.56 -6.37
C LEU A 239 -25.66 -16.62 -5.81
N GLU A 240 -25.31 -17.27 -4.71
CA GLU A 240 -26.16 -18.28 -4.05
C GLU A 240 -27.50 -17.68 -3.62
N LEU A 241 -27.48 -16.50 -3.01
CA LEU A 241 -28.68 -15.77 -2.60
C LEU A 241 -29.54 -15.37 -3.81
N ALA A 242 -28.91 -14.92 -4.90
CA ALA A 242 -29.61 -14.59 -6.13
C ALA A 242 -30.29 -15.84 -6.71
N VAL A 243 -29.58 -16.97 -6.80
CA VAL A 243 -30.13 -18.27 -7.26
C VAL A 243 -31.30 -18.74 -6.39
N LYS A 244 -31.17 -18.69 -5.05
CA LYS A 244 -32.26 -19.09 -4.12
C LYS A 244 -33.50 -18.20 -4.25
N ARG A 245 -33.33 -16.89 -4.48
CA ARG A 245 -34.45 -15.97 -4.74
C ARG A 245 -35.08 -16.14 -6.12
N LEU A 246 -34.40 -16.83 -7.03
CA LEU A 246 -34.85 -17.08 -8.40
C LEU A 246 -35.67 -18.36 -8.53
N GLU A 247 -35.44 -19.36 -7.67
CA GLU A 247 -36.16 -20.65 -7.64
C GLU A 247 -37.71 -20.54 -7.72
N PRO A 248 -38.39 -19.59 -7.04
CA PRO A 248 -39.86 -19.51 -7.06
C PRO A 248 -40.47 -18.62 -8.16
N SER A 249 -39.69 -17.96 -9.03
CA SER A 249 -40.19 -16.91 -9.96
C SER A 249 -39.87 -17.14 -11.44
N ILE A 250 -39.44 -18.35 -11.79
CA ILE A 250 -39.06 -18.74 -13.13
C ILE A 250 -40.28 -19.30 -13.86
N ASP A 251 -40.74 -18.60 -14.91
CA ASP A 251 -41.71 -19.13 -15.87
C ASP A 251 -41.00 -20.11 -16.81
N ASP A 252 -41.50 -21.34 -16.92
CA ASP A 252 -40.90 -22.42 -17.71
C ASP A 252 -40.92 -22.17 -19.23
N ASN A 253 -41.59 -21.11 -19.69
CA ASN A 253 -41.75 -20.78 -21.11
C ASN A 253 -40.69 -19.80 -21.68
N ASP A 254 -39.77 -19.27 -20.86
CA ASP A 254 -38.77 -18.28 -21.31
C ASP A 254 -37.57 -19.00 -22.01
N PRO A 255 -37.11 -18.56 -23.21
CA PRO A 255 -35.97 -19.17 -23.88
C PRO A 255 -34.74 -19.22 -22.98
N LEU A 256 -34.04 -20.36 -22.99
CA LEU A 256 -32.93 -20.68 -22.08
C LEU A 256 -31.84 -19.58 -22.04
N THR A 257 -31.60 -18.92 -23.16
CA THR A 257 -30.65 -17.79 -23.28
C THR A 257 -31.12 -16.51 -22.60
N VAL A 258 -32.42 -16.20 -22.63
CA VAL A 258 -33.01 -15.03 -21.96
C VAL A 258 -33.03 -15.25 -20.44
N LYS A 259 -33.32 -16.49 -20.02
CA LYS A 259 -33.23 -16.96 -18.63
C LYS A 259 -31.82 -16.82 -18.06
N ALA A 260 -30.81 -17.30 -18.81
CA ALA A 260 -29.40 -17.18 -18.42
C ALA A 260 -28.94 -15.72 -18.31
N LYS A 261 -29.28 -14.86 -19.29
CA LYS A 261 -28.93 -13.43 -19.28
C LYS A 261 -29.56 -12.68 -18.10
N ARG A 262 -30.85 -12.91 -17.79
CA ARG A 262 -31.54 -12.29 -16.64
C ARG A 262 -30.98 -12.75 -15.30
N LEU A 263 -30.64 -14.03 -15.18
CA LEU A 263 -29.98 -14.60 -14.00
C LEU A 263 -28.62 -13.91 -13.78
N LEU A 264 -27.76 -13.86 -14.80
CA LEU A 264 -26.46 -13.19 -14.72
C LEU A 264 -26.57 -11.70 -14.39
N GLN A 265 -27.52 -10.98 -14.99
CA GLN A 265 -27.77 -9.57 -14.67
C GLN A 265 -28.21 -9.38 -13.21
N ARG A 266 -29.12 -10.22 -12.71
CA ARG A 266 -29.57 -10.14 -11.30
C ARG A 266 -28.50 -10.55 -10.30
N CYS A 267 -27.67 -11.53 -10.65
CA CYS A 267 -26.47 -11.87 -9.88
C CYS A 267 -25.47 -10.71 -9.87
N ALA A 268 -25.21 -10.07 -11.01
CA ALA A 268 -24.36 -8.88 -11.10
C ALA A 268 -24.91 -7.73 -10.23
N TYR A 269 -26.21 -7.44 -10.30
CA TYR A 269 -26.83 -6.43 -9.44
C TYR A 269 -26.80 -6.80 -7.95
N ALA A 270 -26.93 -8.08 -7.59
CA ALA A 270 -26.82 -8.52 -6.20
C ALA A 270 -25.37 -8.39 -5.67
N MET A 271 -24.37 -8.74 -6.49
CA MET A 271 -22.95 -8.57 -6.17
C MET A 271 -22.59 -7.09 -6.00
N ILE A 272 -23.14 -6.19 -6.82
CA ILE A 272 -22.92 -4.74 -6.71
C ILE A 272 -23.63 -4.16 -5.47
N ASN A 273 -24.82 -4.67 -5.12
CA ASN A 273 -25.65 -4.10 -4.05
C ASN A 273 -25.41 -4.69 -2.65
N GLN A 274 -24.68 -5.79 -2.51
CA GLN A 274 -24.40 -6.43 -1.22
C GLN A 274 -22.91 -6.45 -0.89
N GLN A 275 -22.38 -5.26 -0.59
CA GLN A 275 -21.04 -5.15 -0.04
C GLN A 275 -21.10 -5.09 1.48
N GLU A 276 -20.44 -6.04 2.14
CA GLU A 276 -20.22 -5.96 3.59
C GLU A 276 -19.12 -4.93 3.88
N LEU A 277 -19.45 -3.95 4.71
CA LEU A 277 -18.51 -2.96 5.22
C LEU A 277 -18.38 -3.14 6.73
N SER A 278 -17.16 -2.98 7.26
CA SER A 278 -16.96 -3.03 8.70
C SER A 278 -17.59 -1.82 9.39
N ALA A 279 -17.98 -1.97 10.65
CA ALA A 279 -18.50 -0.86 11.45
C ALA A 279 -17.51 0.32 11.50
N GLN A 280 -16.20 0.04 11.49
CA GLN A 280 -15.15 1.04 11.49
C GLN A 280 -15.07 1.79 10.15
N GLN A 281 -15.20 1.11 9.01
CA GLN A 281 -15.28 1.75 7.69
C GLN A 281 -16.47 2.68 7.60
N VAL A 282 -17.65 2.19 7.99
CA VAL A 282 -18.89 2.98 7.98
C VAL A 282 -18.75 4.19 8.90
N ALA A 283 -18.20 4.02 10.11
CA ALA A 283 -17.96 5.15 11.01
C ALA A 283 -16.97 6.17 10.42
N SER A 284 -15.87 5.72 9.82
CA SER A 284 -14.87 6.60 9.18
C SER A 284 -15.49 7.42 8.04
N TYR A 285 -16.33 6.78 7.23
CA TYR A 285 -17.06 7.43 6.14
C TYR A 285 -18.09 8.43 6.66
N LEU A 286 -18.91 8.06 7.64
CA LEU A 286 -19.92 8.95 8.24
C LEU A 286 -19.32 10.14 8.98
N LEU A 287 -18.11 10.00 9.51
CA LEU A 287 -17.37 11.06 10.19
C LEU A 287 -16.48 11.88 9.24
N ASP A 288 -16.55 11.62 7.94
CA ASP A 288 -15.80 12.32 6.90
C ASP A 288 -14.28 12.37 7.17
N PHE A 289 -13.73 11.25 7.64
CA PHE A 289 -12.29 11.14 7.91
C PHE A 289 -11.46 10.93 6.65
N GLY A 290 -12.09 10.69 5.51
CA GLY A 290 -11.45 10.32 4.26
C GLY A 290 -10.89 8.89 4.28
N ASP A 291 -10.49 8.43 3.10
CA ASP A 291 -9.81 7.16 2.84
C ASP A 291 -8.38 7.35 2.30
N HIS A 292 -7.96 8.60 2.07
CA HIS A 292 -6.62 8.96 1.67
C HIS A 292 -6.21 10.33 2.24
N PHE A 293 -4.91 10.55 2.35
CA PHE A 293 -4.31 11.78 2.85
C PHE A 293 -3.19 12.20 1.91
N THR A 294 -3.28 13.42 1.39
CA THR A 294 -2.30 13.95 0.45
C THR A 294 -1.75 15.28 0.92
N SER A 295 -0.46 15.47 0.65
CA SER A 295 0.24 16.76 0.83
C SER A 295 0.13 17.67 -0.39
N HIS A 296 -0.02 17.07 -1.56
CA HIS A 296 -0.05 17.73 -2.87
C HIS A 296 -1.36 17.43 -3.60
N SER A 297 -1.74 18.30 -4.52
CA SER A 297 -2.80 18.04 -5.49
C SER A 297 -2.26 17.18 -6.63
N TYR A 298 -3.00 16.14 -7.00
CA TYR A 298 -2.68 15.28 -8.13
C TYR A 298 -3.67 15.53 -9.27
N ASN A 299 -3.22 15.30 -10.50
CA ASN A 299 -4.09 15.23 -11.66
C ASN A 299 -4.34 13.77 -12.02
N ASN A 300 -5.53 13.48 -12.55
CA ASN A 300 -5.81 12.15 -13.09
C ASN A 300 -4.92 11.95 -14.32
N LEU A 301 -4.26 10.80 -14.40
CA LEU A 301 -3.55 10.35 -15.60
C LEU A 301 -4.36 9.25 -16.28
N TYR A 302 -4.82 9.48 -17.50
CA TYR A 302 -5.55 8.47 -18.28
C TYR A 302 -4.57 7.54 -19.01
N TRP A 303 -4.07 6.55 -18.27
CA TRP A 303 -2.97 5.67 -18.70
C TRP A 303 -3.21 4.92 -20.02
N THR A 304 -4.44 4.48 -20.29
CA THR A 304 -4.81 3.67 -21.46
C THR A 304 -4.44 4.34 -22.80
N SER A 305 -4.56 5.67 -22.88
CA SER A 305 -4.18 6.42 -24.07
C SER A 305 -2.67 6.40 -24.30
N PHE A 306 -1.88 6.56 -23.23
CA PHE A 306 -0.41 6.47 -23.29
C PHE A 306 0.06 5.06 -23.61
N GLU A 307 -0.56 4.04 -23.01
CA GLU A 307 -0.25 2.64 -23.29
C GLU A 307 -0.50 2.27 -24.75
N SER A 308 -1.67 2.66 -25.30
CA SER A 308 -1.98 2.43 -26.72
C SER A 308 -0.94 3.09 -27.62
N TYR A 309 -0.57 4.34 -27.33
CA TYR A 309 0.45 5.05 -28.09
C TYR A 309 1.81 4.36 -28.04
N VAL A 310 2.27 3.91 -26.87
CA VAL A 310 3.55 3.20 -26.76
C VAL A 310 3.51 1.88 -27.55
N ASN A 311 2.42 1.12 -27.44
CA ASN A 311 2.24 -0.15 -28.17
C ASN A 311 2.23 0.04 -29.70
N ASP A 312 1.77 1.19 -30.19
CA ASP A 312 1.76 1.54 -31.61
C ASP A 312 3.17 1.88 -32.15
N PHE A 313 4.08 2.42 -31.32
CA PHE A 313 5.43 2.84 -31.71
C PHE A 313 6.50 1.77 -31.49
N GLU A 314 6.41 1.03 -30.40
CA GLU A 314 7.16 -0.20 -30.18
C GLU A 314 6.13 -1.29 -29.88
N PRO A 315 5.78 -2.15 -30.87
CA PRO A 315 5.11 -3.39 -30.53
C PRO A 315 6.07 -4.14 -29.62
N LEU A 316 5.82 -4.09 -28.30
CA LEU A 316 6.61 -4.78 -27.28
C LEU A 316 6.84 -6.19 -27.80
N ALA A 317 8.09 -6.50 -28.17
CA ALA A 317 8.45 -7.81 -28.69
C ALA A 317 7.92 -8.85 -27.70
N ASP A 318 6.99 -9.69 -28.18
CA ASP A 318 6.18 -10.65 -27.41
C ASP A 318 6.68 -10.83 -25.98
N SER A 319 6.17 -9.98 -25.09
CA SER A 319 6.30 -10.20 -23.66
C SER A 319 5.75 -11.60 -23.38
N PRO A 320 6.39 -12.43 -22.53
CA PRO A 320 5.93 -13.80 -22.24
C PRO A 320 4.51 -13.87 -21.63
N PHE A 321 3.86 -12.72 -21.42
CA PHE A 321 2.46 -12.59 -21.06
C PHE A 321 1.48 -12.96 -22.19
N THR A 322 1.84 -12.83 -23.48
CA THR A 322 0.89 -13.06 -24.61
C THR A 322 0.81 -14.50 -25.13
N GLN A 323 1.78 -15.38 -24.84
CA GLN A 323 1.79 -16.75 -25.40
C GLN A 323 0.96 -17.78 -24.62
N ARG A 324 0.45 -17.45 -23.43
CA ARG A 324 -0.21 -18.43 -22.56
C ARG A 324 -1.69 -18.69 -22.88
N GLU A 325 -2.30 -17.91 -23.77
CA GLU A 325 -3.74 -18.03 -24.07
C GLU A 325 -4.08 -18.94 -25.28
N ARG A 326 -3.08 -19.54 -25.96
CA ARG A 326 -3.32 -20.21 -27.25
C ARG A 326 -3.34 -21.75 -27.24
N SER A 327 -3.40 -22.41 -26.08
CA SER A 327 -3.55 -23.88 -26.00
C SER A 327 -4.63 -24.31 -24.99
N THR A 328 -5.85 -24.52 -25.48
CA THR A 328 -6.94 -25.19 -24.75
C THR A 328 -6.98 -26.68 -25.10
N THR A 329 -6.76 -27.55 -24.10
CA THR A 329 -7.34 -28.90 -24.04
C THR A 329 -7.97 -29.10 -22.66
N PRO A 330 -9.05 -29.89 -22.54
CA PRO A 330 -9.93 -29.87 -21.38
C PRO A 330 -9.57 -30.90 -20.30
N ASP A 331 -10.06 -30.61 -19.08
CA ASP A 331 -10.27 -31.47 -17.90
C ASP A 331 -9.06 -31.74 -16.97
N ASP A 332 -9.07 -31.15 -15.77
CA ASP A 332 -9.64 -31.81 -14.57
C ASP A 332 -9.66 -30.88 -13.34
N GLU A 333 -10.71 -31.02 -12.54
CA GLU A 333 -11.07 -30.24 -11.36
C GLU A 333 -10.01 -30.31 -10.24
N ASN A 334 -9.58 -29.15 -9.70
CA ASN A 334 -9.29 -28.99 -8.27
C ASN A 334 -9.23 -27.52 -7.84
N LEU A 335 -10.18 -27.15 -6.99
CA LEU A 335 -10.36 -25.85 -6.35
C LEU A 335 -9.27 -25.58 -5.29
N SER A 336 -8.43 -24.56 -5.49
CA SER A 336 -7.76 -23.83 -4.39
C SER A 336 -7.19 -22.50 -4.89
N GLY A 337 -7.71 -21.39 -4.35
CA GLY A 337 -7.31 -20.03 -4.70
C GLY A 337 -6.18 -19.50 -3.80
N ASP A 338 -5.44 -18.55 -4.36
CA ASP A 338 -4.38 -17.71 -3.80
C ASP A 338 -2.95 -18.28 -3.74
N SER A 339 -2.39 -18.52 -4.93
CA SER A 339 -0.95 -18.51 -5.18
C SER A 339 -0.54 -17.24 -5.94
N PHE A 340 0.42 -16.46 -5.44
CA PHE A 340 1.52 -15.91 -6.25
C PHE A 340 2.76 -15.73 -5.37
N ASN A 341 3.86 -16.36 -5.80
CA ASN A 341 5.20 -16.24 -5.22
C ASN A 341 5.82 -14.94 -5.72
N ASP A 342 6.34 -14.17 -4.76
CA ASP A 342 7.09 -12.95 -4.97
C ASP A 342 8.52 -13.32 -5.42
N THR A 343 8.68 -13.59 -6.72
CA THR A 343 9.94 -13.55 -7.49
C THR A 343 9.77 -13.82 -8.98
N THR A 344 8.58 -14.17 -9.47
CA THR A 344 8.26 -14.19 -10.91
C THR A 344 6.77 -13.89 -11.11
N LEU A 345 6.47 -12.79 -11.79
CA LEU A 345 5.13 -12.27 -12.09
C LEU A 345 4.28 -13.27 -12.91
N PRO A 346 3.00 -13.48 -12.56
CA PRO A 346 2.06 -14.04 -13.54
C PRO A 346 0.88 -13.11 -13.83
N ALA A 347 0.47 -13.17 -15.10
CA ALA A 347 -0.63 -12.44 -15.71
C ALA A 347 -1.99 -12.72 -15.04
N SER A 348 -2.77 -11.68 -14.80
CA SER A 348 -4.20 -11.75 -14.53
C SER A 348 -4.97 -11.71 -15.85
N SER A 349 -5.74 -12.75 -16.14
CA SER A 349 -6.62 -12.87 -17.30
C SER A 349 -7.98 -12.24 -17.00
N ASP A 350 -8.32 -11.12 -17.66
CA ASP A 350 -9.69 -10.64 -17.78
C ASP A 350 -10.17 -10.82 -19.23
N GLY A 351 -11.16 -11.69 -19.42
CA GLY A 351 -11.71 -12.02 -20.72
C GLY A 351 -12.53 -10.88 -21.32
N VAL A 352 -11.97 -10.21 -22.32
CA VAL A 352 -12.70 -9.29 -23.20
C VAL A 352 -13.11 -10.04 -24.47
N VAL A 353 -14.40 -10.03 -24.77
CA VAL A 353 -14.97 -10.56 -26.02
C VAL A 353 -14.55 -9.66 -27.18
N GLN A 354 -13.69 -10.14 -28.08
CA GLN A 354 -13.39 -9.45 -29.34
C GLN A 354 -14.21 -10.02 -30.51
N ALA A 355 -14.82 -9.12 -31.27
CA ALA A 355 -15.42 -9.39 -32.56
C ALA A 355 -14.35 -9.23 -33.67
N GLU A 356 -14.34 -10.18 -34.61
CA GLU A 356 -13.42 -10.23 -35.76
C GLU A 356 -13.61 -9.05 -36.72
N VAL A 357 -12.53 -8.41 -37.16
CA VAL A 357 -12.48 -7.70 -38.45
C VAL A 357 -11.14 -7.96 -39.15
N ASN A 358 -11.24 -8.48 -40.37
CA ASN A 358 -10.15 -8.80 -41.29
C ASN A 358 -9.39 -7.54 -41.78
N GLY A 359 -8.08 -7.71 -41.98
CA GLY A 359 -7.17 -6.61 -42.30
C GLY A 359 -7.07 -6.18 -43.78
N ALA A 360 -6.35 -5.09 -43.98
CA ALA A 360 -5.43 -4.82 -45.07
C ALA A 360 -4.69 -3.51 -44.79
N ALA A 361 -3.36 -3.54 -44.86
CA ALA A 361 -2.49 -2.39 -44.63
C ALA A 361 -2.58 -1.37 -45.77
N THR A 362 -2.75 -0.09 -45.45
CA THR A 362 -2.31 1.03 -46.30
C THR A 362 -2.05 2.27 -45.44
N ILE A 363 -0.93 2.93 -45.68
CA ILE A 363 -0.48 4.16 -45.00
C ILE A 363 -1.45 5.31 -45.34
N SER A 364 -2.33 5.69 -44.41
CA SER A 364 -3.06 6.96 -44.48
C SER A 364 -3.75 7.31 -43.16
N GLN A 365 -3.47 8.52 -42.66
CA GLN A 365 -4.24 9.29 -41.67
C GLN A 365 -4.39 8.63 -40.29
N PHE A 366 -3.79 9.27 -39.29
CA PHE A 366 -4.12 9.06 -37.87
C PHE A 366 -5.64 9.13 -37.68
N SER A 367 -6.29 7.96 -37.63
CA SER A 367 -7.71 7.84 -37.32
C SER A 367 -7.84 7.78 -35.80
N GLY A 368 -8.31 8.87 -35.20
CA GLY A 368 -8.65 9.01 -33.79
C GLY A 368 -9.74 8.05 -33.34
N ALA A 369 -9.39 6.77 -33.17
CA ALA A 369 -10.33 5.74 -32.73
C ALA A 369 -10.37 5.58 -31.19
N ASN A 370 -9.46 6.22 -30.45
CA ASN A 370 -9.44 6.24 -28.98
C ASN A 370 -9.16 7.65 -28.43
N GLU A 371 -9.75 8.70 -29.03
CA GLU A 371 -9.74 10.02 -28.38
C GLU A 371 -10.76 10.01 -27.21
N GLU A 372 -10.31 9.65 -26.01
CA GLU A 372 -11.08 9.88 -24.80
C GLU A 372 -11.20 11.39 -24.57
N ILE A 373 -12.33 11.97 -25.01
CA ILE A 373 -12.69 13.36 -24.73
C ILE A 373 -12.89 13.50 -23.22
N THR A 374 -11.94 14.16 -22.55
CA THR A 374 -12.03 14.40 -21.11
C THR A 374 -12.89 15.63 -20.84
N VAL A 375 -13.95 15.44 -20.06
CA VAL A 375 -14.87 16.51 -19.67
C VAL A 375 -14.66 16.84 -18.19
N LYS A 376 -14.17 18.05 -17.90
CA LYS A 376 -13.98 18.52 -16.51
C LYS A 376 -15.09 19.51 -16.16
N ILE A 377 -15.77 19.27 -15.03
CA ILE A 377 -16.74 20.19 -14.44
C ILE A 377 -16.04 20.93 -13.30
N SER A 378 -15.83 22.24 -13.45
CA SER A 378 -15.23 23.08 -12.40
C SER A 378 -16.23 23.37 -11.27
N SER A 379 -15.73 23.90 -10.16
CA SER A 379 -16.51 24.22 -8.96
C SER A 379 -17.63 25.25 -9.17
N ASP A 380 -17.58 25.98 -10.29
CA ASP A 380 -18.60 26.90 -10.81
C ASP A 380 -19.57 26.24 -11.82
N GLN A 381 -19.55 24.90 -11.93
CA GLN A 381 -20.36 24.08 -12.84
C GLN A 381 -20.10 24.30 -14.35
N VAL A 382 -18.95 24.89 -14.71
CA VAL A 382 -18.58 25.02 -16.12
C VAL A 382 -18.01 23.71 -16.64
N VAL A 383 -18.58 23.22 -17.73
CA VAL A 383 -18.13 22.01 -18.43
C VAL A 383 -17.08 22.42 -19.45
N SER A 384 -15.85 21.95 -19.27
CA SER A 384 -14.73 22.20 -20.19
C SER A 384 -14.26 20.90 -20.83
N VAL A 385 -14.06 20.94 -22.16
CA VAL A 385 -13.41 19.86 -22.91
C VAL A 385 -11.91 20.05 -22.77
N VAL A 386 -11.24 19.08 -22.18
CA VAL A 386 -9.78 19.07 -22.04
C VAL A 386 -9.21 18.33 -23.26
N PRO A 387 -8.20 18.88 -23.96
CA PRO A 387 -7.49 18.16 -25.01
C PRO A 387 -6.88 16.86 -24.45
N SER A 388 -6.65 15.88 -25.33
CA SER A 388 -6.06 14.60 -24.95
C SER A 388 -4.78 14.82 -24.14
N GLN A 389 -4.69 14.24 -22.94
CA GLN A 389 -3.49 14.36 -22.09
C GLN A 389 -2.24 13.83 -22.80
N LEU A 390 -2.42 12.82 -23.64
CA LEU A 390 -1.36 12.29 -24.49
C LEU A 390 -0.91 13.34 -25.52
N GLU A 391 -1.85 14.00 -26.21
CA GLU A 391 -1.50 15.04 -27.19
C GLU A 391 -0.83 16.24 -26.52
N ASP A 392 -1.31 16.66 -25.34
CA ASP A 392 -0.69 17.71 -24.54
C ASP A 392 0.74 17.34 -24.15
N TYR A 393 0.97 16.09 -23.75
CA TYR A 393 2.31 15.57 -23.44
C TYR A 393 3.22 15.52 -24.68
N LEU A 394 2.74 15.00 -25.81
CA LEU A 394 3.50 14.89 -27.06
C LEU A 394 3.84 16.24 -27.67
N CYS A 395 2.91 17.20 -27.57
CA CYS A 395 3.07 18.54 -28.11
C CYS A 395 3.70 19.51 -27.09
N ARG A 396 4.12 19.01 -25.91
CA ARG A 396 4.62 19.88 -24.85
C ARG A 396 5.93 20.54 -25.26
N ASN A 397 6.05 21.81 -24.89
CA ASN A 397 7.27 22.55 -25.15
C ASN A 397 8.43 21.99 -24.31
N SER A 398 9.64 21.95 -24.87
CA SER A 398 10.89 21.62 -24.17
C SER A 398 11.06 22.30 -22.79
N LYS A 399 10.52 23.51 -22.60
CA LYS A 399 10.55 24.22 -21.31
C LYS A 399 9.75 23.54 -20.19
N LEU A 400 8.80 22.68 -20.56
CA LEU A 400 7.99 21.92 -19.63
C LEU A 400 8.58 20.54 -19.35
N GLU A 401 9.67 20.13 -20.01
CA GLU A 401 10.31 18.79 -19.87
C GLU A 401 10.63 18.40 -18.42
N MET A 402 10.83 19.36 -17.53
CA MET A 402 11.15 19.12 -16.12
C MET A 402 9.93 18.90 -15.20
N LEU A 403 8.70 19.04 -15.71
CA LEU A 403 7.48 18.85 -14.94
C LEU A 403 6.91 17.45 -15.20
N CYS A 404 6.73 16.62 -14.17
CA CYS A 404 5.95 15.39 -14.30
C CYS A 404 4.46 15.73 -14.46
N VAL A 405 3.75 15.01 -15.33
CA VAL A 405 2.29 15.11 -15.52
C VAL A 405 1.56 14.49 -14.34
#